data_AF-A0A397ER27-F1
#
_entry.id   AF-A0A397ER27-F1
#
_cell.length_a   1.000
_cell.length_b   1.000
_cell.length_c   1.000
_cell.angle_alpha   90.00
_cell.angle_beta   90.00
_cell.angle_gamma   90.00
#
_symmetry.space_group_name_H-M   'P 1'
#
loop_
_entity.id
_entity.type
_entity.pdbx_description
1 polymer ?
#
loop_
_entity_poly.entity_id
_entity_poly.type
_entity_poly.pdbx_seq_one_letter_code
_entity_poly.pdbx_strand_id
1 'polypeptide(L)'
;MTYMPVCAQADLPNNSRRCVLLPSSGRSVLLVHHQHVIYCIDQACYHHGGPLATGDIEDLGGVATIKCPWHNYKIALHNGEGLYMGLEPGKMTQPVLKSKGVKQRTHPVKVVDGMVLVQDSSDDGEEYFVIASDVYAFDTKCIPDLERKKDPDEVKIHSRMS
;
A
#
# COMPACT_ATOMS: atom_id res chain seq x y z
N MET A 1 3.17 21.99 -1.77
CA MET A 1 2.55 20.79 -2.35
C MET A 1 2.84 20.68 -3.84
N THR A 2 3.68 19.71 -4.25
CA THR A 2 4.15 19.57 -5.64
C THR A 2 4.01 18.13 -6.09
N TYR A 3 3.43 17.91 -7.28
CA TYR A 3 3.45 16.61 -7.94
C TYR A 3 4.83 16.39 -8.55
N MET A 4 5.47 15.26 -8.25
CA MET A 4 6.77 14.93 -8.80
C MET A 4 6.75 13.63 -9.59
N PRO A 5 7.45 13.56 -10.73
CA PRO A 5 7.54 12.35 -11.53
C PRO A 5 8.28 11.26 -10.77
N VAL A 6 7.75 10.04 -10.79
CA VAL A 6 8.33 8.88 -10.09
C VAL A 6 8.67 7.71 -11.00
N CYS A 7 7.96 7.51 -12.11
CA CYS A 7 8.29 6.53 -13.14
C CYS A 7 7.54 6.83 -14.45
N ALA A 8 7.96 6.21 -15.56
CA ALA A 8 7.13 6.19 -16.76
C ALA A 8 5.89 5.31 -16.52
N GLN A 9 4.76 5.66 -17.12
CA GLN A 9 3.54 4.85 -17.07
C GLN A 9 3.75 3.49 -17.74
N ALA A 10 4.59 3.43 -18.78
CA ALA A 10 4.96 2.18 -19.45
C ALA A 10 5.67 1.19 -18.50
N ASP A 11 6.37 1.70 -17.47
CA ASP A 11 7.05 0.92 -16.44
C ASP A 11 6.10 0.44 -15.32
N LEU A 12 4.83 0.84 -15.40
CA LEU A 12 3.74 0.40 -14.51
C LEU A 12 2.51 -0.02 -15.33
N PRO A 13 2.58 -1.14 -16.10
CA PRO A 13 1.43 -1.67 -16.85
C PRO A 13 0.21 -1.97 -15.96
N ASN A 14 -0.97 -2.12 -16.56
CA ASN A 14 -2.15 -2.54 -15.80
C ASN A 14 -1.93 -3.90 -15.14
N ASN A 15 -2.41 -4.06 -13.91
CA ASN A 15 -2.20 -5.21 -13.01
C ASN A 15 -0.74 -5.43 -12.60
N SER A 16 0.06 -4.37 -12.59
CA SER A 16 1.43 -4.36 -12.05
C SER A 16 1.55 -3.47 -10.82
N ARG A 17 2.74 -3.46 -10.23
CA ARG A 17 3.07 -2.67 -9.05
C ARG A 17 4.55 -2.31 -9.05
N ARG A 18 4.92 -1.23 -8.37
CA ARG A 18 6.31 -0.77 -8.29
C ARG A 18 6.56 -0.03 -6.98
N CYS A 19 7.63 -0.35 -6.28
CA CYS A 19 8.11 0.46 -5.17
C CYS A 19 9.00 1.61 -5.68
N VAL A 20 8.83 2.80 -5.12
CA VAL A 20 9.66 3.98 -5.43
C VAL A 20 9.93 4.78 -4.16
N LEU A 21 11.00 5.56 -4.16
CA LEU A 21 11.23 6.59 -3.15
C LEU A 21 10.69 7.92 -3.69
N LEU A 22 9.87 8.61 -2.91
CA LEU A 22 9.40 9.94 -3.28
C LEU A 22 10.59 10.92 -3.30
N PRO A 23 10.84 11.64 -4.41
CA PRO A 23 11.98 12.55 -4.49
C PRO A 23 11.95 13.71 -3.48
N SER A 24 10.78 14.05 -2.93
CA SER A 24 10.61 15.18 -1.99
C SER A 24 11.12 14.87 -0.60
N SER A 25 10.92 13.64 -0.16
CA SER A 25 11.04 13.25 1.24
C SER A 25 11.90 12.01 1.46
N GLY A 26 12.18 11.22 0.41
CA GLY A 26 12.76 9.89 0.54
C GLY A 26 11.78 8.85 1.10
N ARG A 27 10.50 9.19 1.22
CA ARG A 27 9.43 8.29 1.68
C ARG A 27 9.26 7.12 0.71
N SER A 28 9.20 5.91 1.24
CA SER A 28 9.06 4.68 0.46
C SER A 28 7.59 4.33 0.20
N VAL A 29 7.19 4.34 -1.07
CA VAL A 29 5.80 4.13 -1.49
C VAL A 29 5.67 3.00 -2.50
N LEU A 30 4.50 2.41 -2.54
CA LEU A 30 4.07 1.38 -3.47
C LEU A 30 3.03 1.97 -4.43
N LEU A 31 3.38 1.99 -5.70
CA LEU A 31 2.45 2.19 -6.81
C LEU A 31 1.77 0.86 -7.13
N VAL A 32 0.45 0.87 -7.22
CA VAL A 32 -0.37 -0.29 -7.64
C VAL A 32 -1.25 0.14 -8.80
N HIS A 33 -1.05 -0.46 -9.97
CA HIS A 33 -1.94 -0.25 -11.11
C HIS A 33 -2.89 -1.43 -11.20
N HIS A 34 -4.14 -1.24 -10.77
CA HIS A 34 -5.13 -2.29 -10.69
C HIS A 34 -6.44 -1.84 -11.35
N GLN A 35 -6.95 -2.64 -12.27
CA GLN A 35 -8.18 -2.34 -13.01
C GLN A 35 -8.16 -0.92 -13.62
N HIS A 36 -7.04 -0.54 -14.25
CA HIS A 36 -6.83 0.75 -14.90
C HIS A 36 -6.81 1.98 -13.96
N VAL A 37 -6.73 1.76 -12.64
CA VAL A 37 -6.55 2.80 -11.63
C VAL A 37 -5.18 2.66 -10.99
N ILE A 38 -4.43 3.77 -10.90
CA ILE A 38 -3.14 3.80 -10.20
C ILE A 38 -3.37 4.35 -8.79
N TYR A 39 -3.03 3.52 -7.81
CA TYR A 39 -3.01 3.87 -6.40
C TYR A 39 -1.56 4.07 -5.94
N CYS A 40 -1.37 4.92 -4.95
CA CYS A 40 -0.07 5.07 -4.29
C CYS A 40 -0.29 5.07 -2.77
N ILE A 41 0.39 4.16 -2.09
CA ILE A 41 0.34 4.01 -0.64
C ILE A 41 1.74 3.86 -0.07
N ASP A 42 1.95 4.09 1.22
CA ASP A 42 3.19 3.67 1.88
C ASP A 42 3.48 2.19 1.60
N GLN A 43 4.73 1.84 1.28
CA GLN A 43 5.07 0.46 0.90
C GLN A 43 5.09 -0.51 2.10
N ALA A 44 5.49 0.00 3.27
CA ALA A 44 5.59 -0.76 4.50
C ALA A 44 4.24 -0.77 5.23
N CYS A 45 3.72 -1.95 5.54
CA CYS A 45 2.42 -2.11 6.21
C CYS A 45 2.42 -1.43 7.58
N TYR A 46 1.38 -0.63 7.86
CA TYR A 46 1.21 0.09 9.13
C TYR A 46 1.26 -0.77 10.40
N HIS A 47 1.04 -2.09 10.27
CA HIS A 47 1.01 -2.98 11.42
C HIS A 47 2.42 -3.16 12.01
N HIS A 48 3.36 -3.67 11.20
CA HIS A 48 4.73 -4.01 11.65
C HIS A 48 5.77 -3.81 10.54
N GLY A 49 5.48 -3.03 9.49
CA GLY A 49 6.42 -2.76 8.40
C GLY A 49 6.47 -3.80 7.27
N GLY A 50 5.51 -4.73 7.23
CA GLY A 50 5.51 -5.81 6.23
C GLY A 50 5.48 -5.32 4.77
N PRO A 51 6.13 -6.04 3.83
CA PRO A 51 6.33 -5.59 2.45
C PRO A 51 5.01 -5.71 1.66
N LEU A 52 4.24 -4.64 1.55
CA LEU A 52 2.94 -4.69 0.88
C LEU A 52 3.08 -5.06 -0.60
N ALA A 53 4.21 -4.74 -1.22
CA ALA A 53 4.46 -5.05 -2.62
C ALA A 53 4.41 -6.55 -2.94
N THR A 54 4.59 -7.46 -1.97
CA THR A 54 4.42 -8.90 -2.17
C THR A 54 3.05 -9.44 -1.72
N GLY A 55 2.14 -8.57 -1.30
CA GLY A 55 0.78 -8.93 -0.88
C GLY A 55 -0.19 -9.14 -2.03
N ASP A 56 -1.23 -9.96 -1.83
CA ASP A 56 -2.29 -10.14 -2.83
C ASP A 56 -3.22 -8.93 -2.88
N ILE A 57 -3.81 -8.66 -4.04
CA ILE A 57 -4.92 -7.71 -4.16
C ILE A 57 -6.22 -8.52 -4.12
N GLU A 58 -7.10 -8.19 -3.17
CA GLU A 58 -8.38 -8.87 -2.93
C GLU A 58 -9.52 -7.84 -3.04
N ASP A 59 -10.68 -8.26 -3.56
CA ASP A 59 -11.93 -7.51 -3.39
C ASP A 59 -12.53 -7.87 -2.04
N LEU A 60 -12.78 -6.86 -1.21
CA LEU A 60 -13.45 -7.03 0.08
C LEU A 60 -14.67 -6.12 0.14
N GLY A 61 -15.84 -6.67 -0.17
CA GLY A 61 -17.09 -5.93 -0.15
C GLY A 61 -17.16 -4.84 -1.22
N GLY A 62 -16.60 -5.09 -2.41
CA GLY A 62 -16.53 -4.11 -3.50
C GLY A 62 -15.36 -3.12 -3.38
N VAL A 63 -14.49 -3.30 -2.39
CA VAL A 63 -13.31 -2.46 -2.18
C VAL A 63 -12.06 -3.23 -2.57
N ALA A 64 -11.28 -2.68 -3.51
CA ALA A 64 -9.96 -3.19 -3.83
C ALA A 64 -9.01 -2.98 -2.63
N THR A 65 -8.51 -4.08 -2.08
CA THR A 65 -7.64 -4.09 -0.91
C THR A 65 -6.33 -4.80 -1.20
N ILE A 66 -5.24 -4.35 -0.59
CA ILE A 66 -4.00 -5.10 -0.54
C ILE A 66 -3.91 -5.86 0.79
N LYS A 67 -3.61 -7.14 0.72
CA LYS A 67 -3.45 -8.02 1.88
C LYS A 67 -1.98 -8.15 2.23
N CYS A 68 -1.61 -7.65 3.40
CA CYS A 68 -0.25 -7.75 3.91
C CYS A 68 0.17 -9.23 4.07
N PRO A 69 1.32 -9.64 3.52
CA PRO A 69 1.77 -11.04 3.54
C PRO A 69 2.20 -11.54 4.92
N TRP A 70 2.49 -10.64 5.87
CA TRP A 70 2.93 -11.04 7.22
C TRP A 70 1.76 -11.40 8.13
N HIS A 71 0.70 -10.58 8.16
CA HIS A 71 -0.36 -10.68 9.15
C HIS A 71 -1.78 -10.58 8.57
N ASN A 72 -1.94 -10.68 7.24
CA ASN A 72 -3.23 -10.70 6.54
C ASN A 72 -4.11 -9.45 6.73
N TYR A 73 -3.51 -8.34 7.18
CA TYR A 73 -4.17 -7.04 7.25
C TYR A 73 -4.57 -6.59 5.85
N LYS A 74 -5.84 -6.20 5.69
CA LYS A 74 -6.39 -5.74 4.41
C LYS A 74 -6.47 -4.22 4.45
N ILE A 75 -5.87 -3.60 3.45
CA ILE A 75 -5.76 -2.14 3.37
C ILE A 75 -6.43 -1.68 2.10
N ALA A 76 -7.44 -0.82 2.21
CA ALA A 76 -8.11 -0.24 1.07
C ALA A 76 -7.13 0.61 0.24
N LEU A 77 -6.98 0.31 -1.05
CA LEU A 77 -6.01 0.99 -1.91
C LEU A 77 -6.36 2.47 -2.14
N HIS A 78 -7.65 2.80 -2.15
CA HIS A 78 -8.13 4.15 -2.48
C HIS A 78 -7.99 5.16 -1.33
N ASN A 79 -7.96 4.71 -0.08
CA ASN A 79 -7.96 5.62 1.08
C ASN A 79 -7.16 5.12 2.31
N GLY A 80 -6.54 3.94 2.24
CA GLY A 80 -5.65 3.45 3.29
C GLY A 80 -6.35 2.97 4.56
N GLU A 81 -7.67 2.76 4.52
CA GLU A 81 -8.40 2.17 5.65
C GLU A 81 -8.00 0.72 5.92
N GLY A 82 -7.81 0.38 7.19
CA GLY A 82 -7.60 -1.00 7.62
C GLY A 82 -8.93 -1.74 7.74
N LEU A 83 -9.22 -2.64 6.80
CA LEU A 83 -10.50 -3.34 6.70
C LEU A 83 -10.46 -4.75 7.30
N TYR A 84 -11.60 -5.19 7.84
CA TYR A 84 -11.78 -6.54 8.37
C TYR A 84 -13.25 -6.97 8.29
N MET A 85 -13.48 -8.28 8.27
CA MET A 85 -14.80 -8.86 8.40
C MET A 85 -15.09 -9.12 9.87
N GLY A 86 -16.16 -8.53 10.41
CA GLY A 86 -16.53 -8.64 11.82
C GLY A 86 -18.03 -8.81 12.02
N LEU A 87 -18.43 -9.42 13.13
CA LEU A 87 -19.84 -9.58 13.49
C LEU A 87 -20.38 -8.29 14.11
N GLU A 88 -21.67 -8.05 13.95
CA GLU A 88 -22.36 -7.00 14.69
C GLU A 88 -22.78 -7.49 16.08
N PRO A 89 -22.65 -6.65 17.13
CA PRO A 89 -23.20 -6.97 18.43
C PRO A 89 -24.69 -7.33 18.31
N GLY A 90 -25.07 -8.51 18.79
CA GLY A 90 -26.45 -9.01 18.71
C GLY A 90 -26.85 -9.64 17.37
N LYS A 91 -25.99 -9.64 16.34
CA LYS A 91 -26.22 -10.35 15.06
C LYS A 91 -24.98 -11.18 14.70
N MET A 92 -24.88 -12.35 15.32
CA MET A 92 -23.69 -13.23 15.28
C MET A 92 -23.69 -14.25 14.13
N THR A 93 -24.49 -14.04 13.08
CA THR A 93 -24.69 -15.03 12.01
C THR A 93 -23.94 -14.72 10.72
N GLN A 94 -23.69 -13.44 10.43
CA GLN A 94 -23.02 -13.02 9.19
C GLN A 94 -22.02 -11.91 9.46
N PRO A 95 -20.76 -12.07 9.04
CA PRO A 95 -19.77 -11.01 9.16
C PRO A 95 -20.08 -9.90 8.15
N VAL A 96 -19.88 -8.66 8.59
CA VAL A 96 -19.99 -7.45 7.76
C VAL A 96 -18.62 -6.79 7.64
N LEU A 97 -18.43 -6.02 6.57
CA LEU A 97 -17.23 -5.23 6.37
C LEU A 97 -17.15 -4.11 7.44
N LYS A 98 -16.02 -4.04 8.12
CA LYS A 98 -15.73 -3.03 9.14
C LYS A 98 -14.39 -2.37 8.88
N SER A 99 -14.24 -1.15 9.39
CA SER A 99 -13.04 -0.35 9.28
C SER A 99 -12.38 -0.08 10.63
N LYS A 100 -11.05 -0.01 10.63
CA LYS A 100 -10.21 0.50 11.74
C LYS A 100 -9.87 1.98 11.57
N GLY A 101 -10.46 2.67 10.58
CA GLY A 101 -10.08 4.00 10.12
C GLY A 101 -8.85 3.98 9.20
N VAL A 102 -8.42 5.17 8.78
CA VAL A 102 -7.22 5.35 7.96
C VAL A 102 -5.99 4.95 8.77
N LYS A 103 -5.23 3.97 8.26
CA LYS A 103 -4.02 3.45 8.92
C LYS A 103 -2.80 3.48 8.02
N GLN A 104 -3.00 3.38 6.71
CA GLN A 104 -1.95 3.45 5.69
C GLN A 104 -2.04 4.79 4.96
N ARG A 105 -0.93 5.51 4.79
CA ARG A 105 -0.93 6.75 4.02
C ARG A 105 -1.17 6.43 2.55
N THR A 106 -2.06 7.18 1.94
CA THR A 106 -2.25 7.23 0.49
C THR A 106 -1.72 8.55 -0.06
N HIS A 107 -1.24 8.52 -1.30
CA HIS A 107 -0.65 9.67 -1.97
C HIS A 107 -1.40 9.92 -3.29
N PRO A 108 -1.86 11.16 -3.58
CA PRO A 108 -2.48 11.48 -4.85
C PRO A 108 -1.55 11.18 -6.03
N VAL A 109 -2.13 10.60 -7.08
CA VAL A 109 -1.42 10.23 -8.31
C VAL A 109 -2.07 10.93 -9.49
N LYS A 110 -1.25 11.38 -10.44
CA LYS A 110 -1.69 11.84 -11.76
C LYS A 110 -0.78 11.26 -12.83
N VAL A 111 -1.32 11.13 -14.04
CA VAL A 111 -0.53 10.79 -15.22
C VAL A 111 -0.52 12.01 -16.14
N VAL A 112 0.67 12.47 -16.51
CA VAL A 112 0.88 13.61 -17.43
C VAL A 112 1.96 13.21 -18.41
N ASP A 113 1.68 13.31 -19.70
CA ASP A 113 2.63 13.01 -20.79
C ASP A 113 3.33 11.64 -20.65
N GLY A 114 2.57 10.61 -20.24
CA GLY A 114 3.09 9.25 -20.05
C GLY A 114 3.96 9.06 -18.80
N MET A 115 4.02 10.05 -17.90
CA MET A 115 4.71 9.96 -16.61
C MET A 115 3.71 9.82 -15.47
N VAL A 116 4.03 8.97 -14.50
CA VAL A 116 3.30 8.89 -13.23
C VAL A 116 3.90 9.92 -12.29
N LEU A 117 3.06 10.83 -11.79
CA LEU A 117 3.42 11.85 -10.81
C LEU A 117 2.71 11.58 -9.50
N VAL A 118 3.42 11.74 -8.39
CA VAL A 118 2.90 11.55 -7.03
C VAL A 118 3.07 12.84 -6.23
N GLN A 119 2.06 13.15 -5.42
CA GLN A 119 2.11 14.20 -4.41
C GLN A 119 2.32 13.56 -3.04
N ASP A 120 3.33 14.01 -2.29
CA ASP A 120 3.52 13.54 -0.92
C ASP A 120 2.46 14.14 0.02
N SER A 121 1.54 13.30 0.53
CA SER A 121 0.48 13.71 1.45
C SER A 121 0.95 13.87 2.89
N SER A 122 2.24 13.67 3.18
CA SER A 122 2.81 14.04 4.47
C SER A 122 3.48 15.41 4.43
N ASP A 123 3.47 16.09 3.28
CA ASP A 123 3.99 17.44 3.05
C ASP A 123 2.87 18.37 2.57
N ASP A 124 1.78 18.41 3.33
CA ASP A 124 0.56 19.14 3.00
C ASP A 124 0.56 20.61 3.42
N GLY A 125 1.57 21.08 4.17
CA GLY A 125 1.70 22.49 4.58
C GLY A 125 0.62 22.97 5.56
N GLU A 126 -0.29 22.08 5.95
CA GLU A 126 -1.23 22.19 7.07
C GLU A 126 -0.73 21.27 8.21
N GLU A 127 -1.48 21.16 9.31
CA GLU A 127 -1.10 20.36 10.47
C GLU A 127 -0.79 18.91 10.07
N TYR A 128 0.46 18.47 10.25
CA TYR A 128 0.90 17.10 9.94
C TYR A 128 0.12 16.10 10.80
N PHE A 129 -0.86 15.41 10.20
CA PHE A 129 -1.57 14.33 10.87
C PHE A 129 -0.77 13.03 10.78
N VAL A 130 -0.15 12.66 11.89
CA VAL A 130 0.57 11.38 12.03
C VAL A 130 -0.42 10.23 11.93
N ILE A 131 -0.14 9.25 11.07
CA ILE A 131 -0.89 7.98 10.99
C ILE A 131 0.03 6.78 11.16
N ALA A 132 -0.56 5.61 11.41
CA ALA A 132 0.16 4.42 11.85
C ALA A 132 1.31 4.00 10.90
N SER A 133 1.15 4.14 9.59
CA SER A 133 2.21 3.79 8.63
C SER A 133 3.41 4.73 8.62
N ASP A 134 3.30 5.95 9.16
CA ASP A 134 4.39 6.93 9.17
C ASP A 134 5.65 6.42 9.88
N VAL A 135 5.48 5.56 10.89
CA VAL A 135 6.58 4.94 11.65
C VAL A 135 7.49 4.08 10.75
N TYR A 136 6.96 3.55 9.65
CA TYR A 136 7.67 2.66 8.72
C TYR A 136 7.95 3.31 7.36
N ALA A 137 7.50 4.54 7.15
CA ALA A 137 7.45 5.17 5.84
C ALA A 137 8.82 5.35 5.19
N PHE A 138 9.88 5.43 5.99
CA PHE A 138 11.27 5.61 5.52
C PHE A 138 12.11 4.33 5.66
N ASP A 139 11.49 3.19 6.02
CA ASP A 139 12.20 1.92 6.09
C ASP A 139 12.33 1.27 4.72
N THR A 140 13.51 1.45 4.11
CA THR A 140 13.84 0.88 2.81
C THR A 140 14.22 -0.60 2.86
N LYS A 141 14.46 -1.18 4.06
CA LYS A 141 14.82 -2.59 4.21
C LYS A 141 13.69 -3.52 3.78
N CYS A 142 12.46 -3.04 3.83
CA CYS A 142 11.28 -3.80 3.46
C CYS A 142 10.87 -3.62 2.00
N ILE A 143 11.63 -2.86 1.19
CA ILE A 143 11.37 -2.75 -0.26
C ILE A 143 11.83 -4.06 -0.92
N PRO A 144 10.92 -4.91 -1.43
CA PRO A 144 11.32 -6.13 -2.08
C PRO A 144 11.85 -5.86 -3.48
N ASP A 145 12.87 -6.61 -3.89
CA ASP A 145 13.28 -6.68 -5.29
C ASP A 145 12.26 -7.55 -6.04
N LEU A 146 11.28 -6.89 -6.68
CA LEU A 146 10.21 -7.54 -7.43
C LEU A 146 10.71 -8.19 -8.72
N GLU A 147 11.90 -7.80 -9.20
CA GLU A 147 12.53 -8.36 -10.40
C GLU A 147 13.43 -9.57 -10.07
N ARG A 148 13.70 -9.81 -8.77
CA ARG A 148 14.47 -10.97 -8.32
C ARG A 148 13.75 -12.26 -8.75
N LYS A 149 14.45 -13.09 -9.55
CA LYS A 149 13.96 -14.43 -9.90
C LYS A 149 13.70 -15.21 -8.61
N LYS A 150 12.49 -15.78 -8.49
CA LYS A 150 12.16 -16.69 -7.40
C LYS A 150 13.10 -17.89 -7.47
N ASP A 151 13.85 -18.12 -6.41
CA ASP A 151 14.63 -19.34 -6.25
C ASP A 151 13.64 -20.48 -5.95
N PRO A 152 13.59 -21.55 -6.76
CA PRO A 152 12.67 -22.67 -6.57
C PRO A 152 12.90 -23.40 -5.24
N ASP A 153 14.08 -23.27 -4.64
CA ASP A 153 14.43 -23.88 -3.35
C ASP A 153 14.25 -22.89 -2.17
N GLU A 154 13.79 -21.66 -2.42
CA GLU A 154 13.54 -20.67 -1.37
C GLU A 154 12.38 -21.10 -0.48
N VAL A 155 12.70 -21.45 0.75
CA VAL A 155 11.71 -21.79 1.78
C VAL A 155 10.88 -20.55 2.10
N LYS A 156 9.60 -20.56 1.71
CA LYS A 156 8.62 -19.56 2.13
C LYS A 156 8.49 -19.59 3.65
N ILE A 157 9.18 -18.69 4.32
CA ILE A 157 8.98 -18.41 5.74
C ILE A 157 7.60 -17.77 5.90
N HIS A 158 6.59 -18.61 6.16
CA HIS A 158 5.29 -18.16 6.63
C HIS A 158 5.49 -17.49 8.00
N SER A 159 5.45 -16.16 8.03
CA SER A 159 5.41 -15.30 9.21
C SER A 159 6.36 -15.72 10.35
N ARG A 160 7.57 -15.15 10.41
CA ARG A 160 8.26 -15.09 11.71
C ARG A 160 7.53 -14.06 12.57
N MET A 161 6.65 -14.57 13.43
CA MET A 161 6.25 -13.89 14.65
C MET A 161 7.51 -13.60 15.46
N SER A 162 7.74 -12.33 15.76
CA SER A 162 8.59 -11.87 16.86
C SER A 162 8.02 -10.55 17.37
#